data_AF-A0A9D6N3A4-F1
#
_entry.id   AF-A0A9D6N3A4-F1
#
_cell.length_a   1.000
_cell.length_b   1.000
_cell.length_c   1.000
_cell.angle_alpha   90.00
_cell.angle_beta   90.00
_cell.angle_gamma   90.00
#
_symmetry.space_group_name_H-M   'P 1'
#
loop_
_entity.id
_entity.type
_entity.pdbx_description
1 polymer ?
#
loop_
_entity_poly.entity_id
_entity_poly.type
_entity_poly.pdbx_seq_one_letter_code
_entity_poly.pdbx_strand_id
1 'polypeptide(L)'
;MTETDTMIIDIADTDDHVVVRLKVAEGKVSLEGEFPGGLTESDLSQLGFIYYEMDPRGEMVARVQDVPVEHSLRYLRALLDALPPGYHIAQVQSENIRREREQKRARFEQELSWLQQQKDEEF
;
A
#
# COMPACT_ATOMS: atom_id res chain seq x y z
N MET A 1 10.72 7.13 24.82
CA MET A 1 11.46 6.29 23.87
C MET A 1 10.51 6.01 22.74
N THR A 2 10.67 6.70 21.60
CA THR A 2 9.92 6.37 20.39
C THR A 2 10.48 5.04 19.89
N GLU A 3 9.72 3.95 20.03
CA GLU A 3 9.97 2.77 19.21
C GLU A 3 10.03 3.26 17.77
N THR A 4 11.18 3.06 17.13
CA THR A 4 11.33 3.33 15.71
C THR A 4 10.45 2.30 15.00
N ASP A 5 9.19 2.66 14.76
CA ASP A 5 8.25 1.82 14.04
C ASP A 5 8.96 1.44 12.74
N THR A 6 9.08 0.14 12.49
CA THR A 6 9.73 -0.43 11.30
C THR A 6 8.69 -1.28 10.60
N MET A 7 8.44 -0.99 9.33
CA MET A 7 7.53 -1.78 8.50
C MET A 7 8.36 -2.77 7.69
N ILE A 8 8.09 -4.06 7.89
CA ILE A 8 8.74 -5.14 7.14
C ILE A 8 7.72 -5.72 6.17
N ILE A 9 8.10 -5.82 4.89
CA ILE A 9 7.26 -6.30 3.81
C ILE A 9 8.01 -7.43 3.10
N ASP A 10 7.45 -8.63 3.14
CA ASP A 10 8.00 -9.80 2.46
C ASP A 10 7.31 -9.97 1.11
N ILE A 11 8.10 -10.01 0.03
CA ILE A 11 7.66 -10.18 -1.35
C ILE A 11 8.05 -11.58 -1.79
N ALA A 12 7.10 -12.29 -2.40
CA ALA A 12 7.23 -13.68 -2.81
C ALA A 12 6.84 -13.88 -4.27
N ASP A 13 7.44 -14.88 -4.93
CA ASP A 13 7.08 -15.32 -6.30
C ASP A 13 6.12 -16.52 -6.31
N THR A 14 6.04 -17.23 -5.18
CA THR A 14 5.17 -18.38 -4.90
C THR A 14 4.83 -18.39 -3.42
N ASP A 15 3.82 -19.14 -2.99
CA ASP A 15 3.31 -19.09 -1.62
C ASP A 15 4.37 -19.38 -0.53
N ASP A 16 5.42 -20.14 -0.86
CA ASP A 16 6.44 -20.59 0.09
C ASP A 16 7.83 -19.96 -0.12
N HIS A 17 7.98 -19.02 -1.06
CA HIS A 17 9.30 -18.49 -1.43
C HIS A 17 9.35 -16.96 -1.41
N VAL A 18 9.86 -16.42 -0.30
CA VAL A 18 10.17 -14.99 -0.16
C VAL A 18 11.47 -14.68 -0.89
N VAL A 19 11.36 -13.86 -1.93
CA VAL A 19 12.50 -13.43 -2.76
C VAL A 19 13.15 -12.16 -2.22
N VAL A 20 12.38 -11.31 -1.55
CA VAL A 20 12.82 -9.99 -1.09
C VAL A 20 12.14 -9.65 0.20
N ARG A 21 12.92 -9.11 1.14
CA ARG A 21 12.41 -8.43 2.32
C ARG A 21 12.71 -6.94 2.23
N LEU A 22 11.65 -6.15 2.15
CA LEU A 22 11.71 -4.70 2.15
C LEU A 22 11.49 -4.18 3.57
N LYS A 23 12.36 -3.28 4.02
CA LYS A 23 12.22 -2.60 5.31
C LYS A 23 12.04 -1.12 5.08
N VAL A 24 10.99 -0.56 5.69
CA VAL A 24 10.76 0.87 5.76
C VAL A 24 10.94 1.32 7.20
N ALA A 25 11.85 2.26 7.42
CA ALA A 25 12.08 2.89 8.72
C ALA A 25 12.53 4.33 8.51
N GLU A 26 11.98 5.26 9.29
CA GLU A 26 12.36 6.68 9.27
C GLU A 26 12.33 7.32 7.87
N GLY A 27 11.35 6.92 7.04
CA GLY A 27 11.20 7.42 5.67
C GLY A 27 12.22 6.88 4.66
N LYS A 28 12.98 5.86 5.03
CA LYS A 28 13.96 5.20 4.15
C LYS A 28 13.53 3.78 3.85
N VAL A 29 13.84 3.36 2.63
CA VAL A 29 13.67 1.98 2.16
C VAL A 29 15.03 1.29 2.18
N SER A 30 15.08 0.07 2.68
CA SER A 30 16.24 -0.82 2.53
C SER A 30 15.79 -2.21 2.10
N LEU A 31 16.60 -2.87 1.27
CA LEU A 31 16.29 -4.19 0.72
C LEU A 31 17.22 -5.27 1.27
N GLU A 32 16.63 -6.41 1.62
CA GLU A 32 17.33 -7.67 1.82
C GLU A 32 16.93 -8.63 0.69
N GLY A 33 17.86 -8.89 -0.23
CA GLY A 33 17.62 -9.68 -1.45
C GLY A 33 17.72 -8.82 -2.72
N GLU A 34 17.28 -9.37 -3.85
CA GLU A 34 17.28 -8.70 -5.14
C GLU A 34 15.84 -8.44 -5.60
N PHE A 35 15.47 -7.17 -5.77
CA PHE A 35 14.09 -6.83 -6.11
C PHE A 35 13.73 -7.30 -7.52
N PRO A 36 12.58 -7.96 -7.71
CA PRO A 36 12.16 -8.44 -9.02
C PRO A 36 12.01 -7.30 -10.03
N GLY A 37 12.46 -7.53 -11.26
CA GLY A 37 12.38 -6.53 -12.32
C GLY A 37 13.42 -5.41 -12.24
N GLY A 38 14.42 -5.51 -11.35
CA GLY A 38 15.55 -4.58 -11.29
C GLY A 38 15.25 -3.25 -10.59
N LEU A 39 14.14 -3.17 -9.85
CA LEU A 39 13.82 -1.97 -9.06
C LEU A 39 14.81 -1.79 -7.91
N THR A 40 15.28 -0.56 -7.73
CA THR A 40 16.24 -0.21 -6.69
C THR A 40 15.56 0.36 -5.45
N GLU A 41 16.29 0.48 -4.35
CA GLU A 41 15.84 1.21 -3.16
C GLU A 41 15.39 2.65 -3.50
N SER A 42 16.05 3.29 -4.46
CA SER A 42 15.70 4.63 -4.93
C SER A 42 14.33 4.63 -5.61
N ASP A 43 14.06 3.68 -6.49
CA ASP A 43 12.76 3.58 -7.20
C ASP A 43 11.62 3.33 -6.20
N LEU A 44 11.87 2.47 -5.21
CA LEU A 44 10.90 2.14 -4.16
C LEU A 44 10.67 3.30 -3.19
N SER A 45 11.62 4.24 -3.09
CA SER A 45 11.43 5.47 -2.32
C SER A 45 10.57 6.53 -3.03
N GLN A 46 10.25 6.31 -4.31
CA GLN A 46 9.56 7.27 -5.18
C GLN A 46 8.27 6.68 -5.80
N LEU A 47 7.63 5.77 -5.08
CA LEU A 47 6.38 5.16 -5.54
C LEU A 47 5.25 6.20 -5.65
N GLY A 48 4.34 5.97 -6.59
CA GLY A 48 3.22 6.86 -6.85
C GLY A 48 2.04 6.14 -7.49
N PHE A 49 0.89 6.79 -7.45
CA PHE A 49 -0.31 6.33 -8.16
C PHE A 49 -0.47 7.07 -9.49
N ILE A 50 -0.75 6.33 -10.55
CA ILE A 50 -1.19 6.94 -11.80
C ILE A 50 -2.69 7.23 -11.68
N TYR A 51 -3.06 8.48 -11.83
CA TYR A 51 -4.45 8.91 -11.94
C TYR A 51 -4.65 9.70 -13.23
N TYR A 52 -5.91 9.79 -13.68
CA TYR A 52 -6.25 10.52 -14.89
C TYR A 52 -7.14 11.71 -14.54
N GLU A 53 -6.81 12.86 -15.11
CA GLU A 53 -7.61 14.08 -15.00
C GLU A 53 -7.89 14.65 -16.38
N MET A 54 -9.01 15.35 -16.54
CA MET A 54 -9.26 16.12 -17.75
C MET A 54 -8.47 17.43 -17.70
N ASP A 55 -7.72 17.70 -18.77
CA ASP A 55 -7.07 18.98 -18.95
C ASP A 55 -8.09 20.08 -19.33
N PRO A 56 -7.66 21.36 -19.37
CA PRO A 56 -8.54 22.47 -19.78
C PRO A 56 -9.08 22.39 -21.21
N ARG A 57 -8.57 21.47 -22.05
CA ARG A 57 -9.00 21.21 -23.42
C ARG A 57 -9.94 20.02 -23.52
N GLY A 58 -10.21 19.32 -22.42
CA GLY A 58 -11.07 18.14 -22.35
C GLY A 58 -10.34 16.83 -22.67
N GLU A 59 -9.01 16.83 -22.76
CA GLU A 59 -8.22 15.64 -23.01
C GLU A 59 -7.86 14.93 -21.70
N MET A 60 -7.89 13.59 -21.71
CA MET A 60 -7.49 12.80 -20.54
C MET A 60 -5.97 12.75 -20.43
N VAL A 61 -5.42 13.24 -19.31
CA VAL A 61 -3.98 13.28 -19.05
C VAL A 61 -3.65 12.42 -17.84
N ALA A 62 -2.64 11.55 -17.99
CA ALA A 62 -2.10 10.76 -16.90
C ALA A 62 -1.19 11.64 -16.01
N ARG A 63 -1.41 11.56 -14.69
CA ARG A 63 -0.61 12.23 -13.66
C ARG A 63 -0.14 11.19 -12.65
N VAL A 64 1.03 11.45 -12.05
CA VAL A 64 1.54 10.66 -10.95
C VAL A 64 1.28 11.44 -9.66
N GLN A 65 0.60 10.79 -8.72
CA GLN A 65 0.50 11.25 -7.34
C GLN A 65 1.57 10.53 -6.53
N ASP A 66 2.59 11.26 -6.10
CA ASP A 66 3.66 10.71 -5.26
C ASP A 66 3.09 10.22 -3.93
N VAL A 67 3.57 9.06 -3.49
CA VAL A 67 3.19 8.46 -2.22
C VAL A 67 4.37 8.54 -1.27
N PRO A 68 4.22 9.20 -0.11
CA PRO A 68 5.30 9.27 0.85
C PRO A 68 5.69 7.87 1.34
N VAL A 69 6.99 7.68 1.57
CA VAL A 69 7.54 6.47 2.18
C VAL A 69 7.21 6.50 3.67
N GLU A 70 6.01 6.04 4.00
CA GLU A 70 5.48 6.05 5.35
C GLU A 70 4.78 4.72 5.65
N HIS A 71 4.46 4.51 6.92
CA HIS A 71 3.86 3.27 7.40
C HIS A 71 2.35 3.29 7.18
N SER A 72 1.94 3.44 5.91
CA SER A 72 0.55 3.60 5.52
C SER A 72 0.10 2.56 4.50
N LEU A 73 -1.20 2.30 4.49
CA LEU A 73 -1.83 1.46 3.48
C LEU A 73 -1.68 2.03 2.06
N ARG A 74 -1.41 3.34 1.92
CA ARG A 74 -1.14 3.97 0.62
C ARG A 74 0.19 3.51 0.06
N TYR A 75 1.25 3.53 0.86
CA TYR A 75 2.55 3.05 0.41
C TYR A 75 2.50 1.57 -0.01
N LEU A 76 1.85 0.72 0.78
CA LEU A 76 1.64 -0.70 0.41
C LEU A 76 0.87 -0.86 -0.89
N ARG A 77 -0.14 -0.03 -1.14
CA ARG A 77 -0.90 -0.09 -2.37
C ARG A 77 -0.06 0.32 -3.57
N ALA A 78 0.74 1.38 -3.44
CA ALA A 78 1.64 1.80 -4.52
C ALA A 78 2.70 0.73 -4.81
N LEU A 79 3.20 0.06 -3.76
CA LEU A 79 4.11 -1.07 -3.89
C LEU A 79 3.47 -2.24 -4.64
N LEU A 80 2.23 -2.62 -4.29
CA LEU A 80 1.50 -3.68 -4.99
C LEU A 80 1.34 -3.38 -6.48
N ASP A 81 1.00 -2.14 -6.82
CA ASP A 81 0.80 -1.72 -8.21
C ASP A 81 2.14 -1.67 -8.99
N ALA A 82 3.28 -1.56 -8.29
CA ALA A 82 4.62 -1.58 -8.88
C ALA A 82 5.23 -2.99 -9.01
N LEU A 83 4.62 -4.02 -8.40
CA LEU A 83 5.17 -5.38 -8.47
C LEU A 83 5.07 -5.96 -9.89
N PRO A 84 6.14 -6.59 -10.40
CA PRO A 84 6.06 -7.33 -11.66
C PRO A 84 5.07 -8.49 -11.58
N PRO A 85 4.48 -8.92 -12.71
CA PRO A 85 3.61 -10.09 -12.75
C PRO A 85 4.30 -11.33 -12.17
N GLY A 86 3.56 -12.10 -11.37
CA GLY A 86 4.07 -13.29 -10.68
C GLY A 86 4.60 -13.02 -9.26
N TYR A 87 4.76 -11.75 -8.87
CA TYR A 87 5.17 -11.38 -7.51
C TYR A 87 4.00 -10.82 -6.71
N HIS A 88 4.01 -11.05 -5.41
CA HIS A 88 2.99 -10.53 -4.50
C HIS A 88 3.58 -10.22 -3.11
N ILE A 89 2.87 -9.40 -2.33
CA ILE A 89 3.20 -9.17 -0.92
C ILE A 89 2.65 -10.35 -0.12
N ALA A 90 3.53 -11.20 0.41
CA ALA A 90 3.18 -12.36 1.22
C ALA A 90 2.87 -11.95 2.67
N GLN A 91 3.65 -11.04 3.25
CA GLN A 91 3.49 -10.62 4.64
C GLN A 91 3.83 -9.14 4.82
N VAL A 92 3.09 -8.47 5.72
CA VAL A 92 3.40 -7.11 6.19
C VAL A 92 3.39 -7.10 7.71
N GLN A 93 4.51 -6.68 8.31
CA GLN A 93 4.65 -6.48 9.75
C GLN A 93 4.81 -4.98 10.01
N SER A 94 3.75 -4.34 10.52
CA SER A 94 3.76 -2.96 10.98
C SER A 94 2.57 -2.70 11.89
N GLU A 95 2.82 -2.09 13.05
CA GLU A 95 1.78 -1.76 14.01
C GLU A 95 0.82 -0.69 13.47
N ASN A 96 1.38 0.32 12.79
CA ASN A 96 0.59 1.36 12.13
C ASN A 96 -0.34 0.79 11.06
N ILE A 97 0.15 -0.13 10.23
CA ILE A 97 -0.68 -0.82 9.22
C ILE A 97 -1.79 -1.65 9.87
N ARG A 98 -1.49 -2.37 10.96
CA ARG A 98 -2.51 -3.11 11.71
C ARG A 98 -3.62 -2.17 12.20
N ARG A 99 -3.24 -1.06 12.82
CA ARG A 99 -4.17 -0.04 13.31
C ARG A 99 -5.00 0.58 12.19
N GLU A 100 -4.39 0.92 11.05
CA GLU A 100 -5.14 1.45 9.90
C GLU A 100 -6.16 0.45 9.35
N ARG A 101 -5.81 -0.85 9.30
CA ARG A 101 -6.73 -1.92 8.87
C ARG A 101 -7.93 -2.02 9.81
N GLU A 102 -7.68 -2.00 11.12
CA GLU A 102 -8.73 -2.04 12.14
C GLU A 102 -9.66 -0.82 12.04
N GLN A 103 -9.10 0.39 11.88
CA GLN A 103 -9.90 1.61 11.73
C GLN A 103 -10.76 1.59 10.46
N LYS A 104 -10.21 1.15 9.32
CA LYS A 104 -10.98 1.02 8.07
C LYS A 104 -12.10 -0.01 8.21
N ARG A 105 -11.81 -1.15 8.85
CA ARG A 105 -12.80 -2.20 9.12
C ARG A 105 -13.93 -1.67 10.00
N ALA A 106 -13.60 -0.98 11.09
CA ALA A 106 -14.59 -0.42 12.00
C ALA A 106 -15.52 0.60 11.30
N ARG A 107 -14.95 1.47 10.45
CA ARG A 107 -15.76 2.41 9.64
C ARG A 107 -16.68 1.67 8.68
N PHE A 108 -16.17 0.67 7.99
CA PHE A 108 -16.96 -0.13 7.05
C PHE A 108 -18.12 -0.87 7.75
N GLU A 109 -17.86 -1.46 8.93
CA GLU A 109 -18.90 -2.12 9.73
C GLU A 109 -19.97 -1.12 10.21
N GLN A 110 -19.59 0.11 10.57
CA GLN A 110 -20.53 1.18 10.91
C GLN A 110 -21.39 1.60 9.70
N GLU A 111 -20.77 1.82 8.54
CA GLU A 111 -21.47 2.16 7.29
C GLU A 111 -22.46 1.07 6.88
N LEU A 112 -22.06 -0.21 6.99
CA LEU A 112 -22.94 -1.35 6.73
C LEU A 112 -24.14 -1.39 7.68
N SER A 113 -23.91 -1.15 8.97
CA SER A 113 -25.00 -1.14 9.95
C SER A 113 -25.99 -0.02 9.70
N TRP A 114 -25.52 1.16 9.30
CA TRP A 114 -26.38 2.30 8.95
C TRP A 114 -27.21 2.00 7.69
N LEU A 115 -26.59 1.43 6.64
CA LEU A 115 -27.30 1.03 5.42
C LEU A 115 -28.37 -0.04 5.69
N GLN A 116 -28.10 -0.99 6.59
CA GLN A 116 -29.08 -2.00 6.99
C GLN A 116 -30.27 -1.37 7.72
N GLN A 117 -30.02 -0.44 8.65
CA GLN A 117 -31.09 0.28 9.36
C GLN A 117 -31.97 1.11 8.41
N GLN A 118 -31.36 1.83 7.46
CA GLN A 118 -32.12 2.57 6.46
C GLN A 118 -33.00 1.66 5.60
N LYS A 119 -32.47 0.50 5.21
CA LYS A 119 -33.23 -0.48 4.44
C LYS A 119 -34.41 -1.03 5.23
N ASP A 120 -34.26 -1.27 6.53
CA ASP A 120 -35.33 -1.79 7.39
C ASP A 120 -36.39 -0.73 7.73
N GLU A 121 -36.06 0.57 7.65
CA GLU A 121 -37.00 1.70 7.83
C GLU A 121 -37.80 2.05 6.56
N GLU A 122 -37.35 1.58 5.38
CA GLU A 122 -38.04 1.76 4.09
C GLU A 122 -39.09 0.65 3.79
N PHE A 123 -39.24 -0.35 4.66
CA PHE A 123 -40.26 -1.41 4.60
C PHE A 123 -41.20 -1.38 5.81
#